data_AF-X1RA39-F1
#
_entry.id   AF-X1RA39-F1
#
_cell.length_a   1.000
_cell.length_b   1.000
_cell.length_c   1.000
_cell.angle_alpha   90.00
_cell.angle_beta   90.00
_cell.angle_gamma   90.00
#
_symmetry.space_group_name_H-M   'P 1'
#
loop_
_entity.id
_entity.type
_entity.pdbx_description
1 polymer ?
#
loop_
_entity_poly.entity_id
_entity_poly.type
_entity_poly.pdbx_seq_one_letter_code
_entity_poly.pdbx_strand_id
1 'polypeptide(L)'
;MSTTCHFEENKGKKKVSYTEFVGNNREEKIISFAPLLHLETQKKVWLEQEAHFEEIHIWLKEVYFKHKGDPYADLKEEFEKEIEELDDEKKQRLQEINKDFENPLGEMFG
;
A
#
# COMPACT_ATOMS: atom_id res chain seq x y z
N MET A 1 18.05 10.58 11.67
CA MET A 1 17.55 11.51 10.63
C MET A 1 16.06 11.23 10.44
N SER A 2 15.21 12.27 10.45
CA SER A 2 13.76 12.11 10.29
C SER A 2 13.43 11.80 8.83
N THR A 3 12.61 10.79 8.57
CA THR A 3 12.19 10.32 7.23
C THR A 3 11.64 11.44 6.33
N THR A 4 11.08 12.49 6.92
CA THR A 4 10.47 13.62 6.22
C THR A 4 11.49 14.47 5.43
N CYS A 5 12.71 14.66 5.93
CA CYS A 5 13.68 15.56 5.29
C CYS A 5 14.19 15.03 3.94
N HIS A 6 14.38 13.72 3.80
CA HIS A 6 14.99 13.16 2.58
C HIS A 6 14.09 13.29 1.34
N PHE A 7 12.77 13.09 1.51
CA PHE A 7 11.79 13.21 0.43
C PHE A 7 11.38 14.66 0.15
N GLU A 8 11.48 15.57 1.13
CA GLU A 8 11.24 17.00 0.93
C GLU A 8 12.39 17.70 0.18
N GLU A 9 13.63 17.32 0.46
CA GLU A 9 14.83 17.90 -0.17
C GLU A 9 15.08 17.35 -1.59
N ASN A 10 14.62 16.12 -1.88
CA ASN A 10 14.76 15.51 -3.21
C ASN A 10 13.39 15.29 -3.87
N LYS A 11 12.69 16.37 -4.21
CA LYS A 11 11.41 16.35 -4.96
C LYS A 11 11.41 15.50 -6.26
N GLY A 12 12.59 15.12 -6.75
CA GLY A 12 12.76 14.21 -7.89
C GLY A 12 13.14 12.76 -7.56
N LYS A 13 13.63 12.44 -6.35
CA LYS A 13 13.97 11.06 -5.95
C LYS A 13 12.73 10.35 -5.41
N LYS A 14 12.17 9.49 -6.26
CA LYS A 14 10.92 8.78 -6.04
C LYS A 14 11.07 7.51 -5.21
N LYS A 15 12.32 7.09 -4.98
CA LYS A 15 12.72 5.92 -4.20
C LYS A 15 14.05 6.19 -3.49
N VAL A 16 14.25 5.55 -2.36
CA VAL A 16 15.53 5.51 -1.62
C VAL A 16 15.90 4.05 -1.36
N SER A 17 17.18 3.68 -1.49
CA SER A 17 17.61 2.33 -1.10
C SER A 17 17.65 2.22 0.42
N TYR A 18 17.37 1.02 0.92
CA TYR A 18 17.39 0.76 2.36
C TYR A 18 18.79 0.97 2.93
N THR A 19 19.84 0.58 2.19
CA THR A 19 21.23 0.87 2.55
C THR A 19 21.54 2.36 2.63
N GLU A 20 21.00 3.20 1.73
CA GLU A 20 21.16 4.68 1.80
C GLU A 20 20.40 5.26 3.00
N PHE A 21 19.23 4.70 3.33
CA PHE A 21 18.38 5.20 4.41
C PHE A 21 18.94 4.91 5.81
N VAL A 22 19.47 3.71 6.04
CA VAL A 22 19.94 3.27 7.36
C VAL A 22 21.45 3.37 7.52
N GLY A 23 22.20 3.28 6.42
CA GLY A 23 23.67 3.23 6.45
C GLY A 23 24.22 1.82 6.67
N ASN A 24 25.47 1.73 7.12
CA ASN A 24 26.24 0.49 7.15
C ASN A 24 26.29 -0.22 8.51
N ASN A 25 25.66 0.33 9.56
CA ASN A 25 25.66 -0.31 10.87
C ASN A 25 24.63 -1.46 10.93
N ARG A 26 25.08 -2.66 11.32
CA ARG A 26 24.24 -3.86 11.41
C ARG A 26 23.11 -3.71 12.43
N GLU A 27 23.36 -3.07 13.56
CA GLU A 27 22.36 -2.90 14.61
C GLU A 27 21.27 -1.93 14.16
N GLU A 28 21.66 -0.82 13.53
CA GLU A 28 20.73 0.16 12.99
C GLU A 28 19.87 -0.43 11.88
N LYS A 29 20.41 -1.32 11.05
CA LYS A 29 19.63 -2.09 10.06
C LYS A 29 18.49 -2.85 10.76
N ILE A 30 18.82 -3.70 11.73
CA ILE A 30 17.82 -4.51 12.42
C ILE A 30 16.74 -3.63 13.09
N ILE A 31 17.17 -2.58 13.79
CA ILE A 31 16.27 -1.67 14.52
C ILE A 31 15.38 -0.87 13.57
N SER A 32 15.91 -0.45 12.42
CA SER A 32 15.17 0.36 11.43
C SER A 32 14.26 -0.49 10.54
N PHE A 33 14.49 -1.80 10.44
CA PHE A 33 13.67 -2.67 9.60
C PHE A 33 12.26 -2.88 10.15
N ALA A 34 12.15 -3.17 11.45
CA ALA A 34 10.86 -3.35 12.11
C ALA A 34 9.88 -2.17 11.89
N PRO A 35 10.24 -0.90 12.15
CA PRO A 35 9.33 0.23 11.92
C PRO A 35 9.00 0.43 10.43
N LEU A 36 9.90 0.10 9.50
CA LEU A 36 9.59 0.16 8.06
C LEU A 36 8.50 -0.84 7.67
N LEU A 37 8.54 -2.06 8.20
CA LEU A 37 7.47 -3.05 7.99
C LEU A 37 6.12 -2.56 8.55
N HIS A 38 6.13 -1.86 9.67
CA HIS A 38 4.91 -1.26 10.23
C HIS A 38 4.38 -0.14 9.33
N LEU A 39 5.26 0.68 8.74
CA LEU A 39 4.88 1.75 7.82
C LEU A 39 4.32 1.19 6.50
N GLU A 40 4.86 0.08 6.00
CA GLU A 40 4.33 -0.63 4.85
C GLU A 40 2.94 -1.21 5.14
N THR A 41 2.78 -1.86 6.30
CA THR A 41 1.48 -2.37 6.77
C THR A 41 0.43 -1.25 6.90
N GLN A 42 0.85 -0.06 7.36
CA GLN A 42 0.00 1.14 7.40
C GLN A 42 -0.23 1.78 6.02
N LYS A 43 0.28 1.17 4.95
CA LYS A 43 0.15 1.64 3.57
C LYS A 43 0.67 3.07 3.38
N LYS A 44 1.72 3.48 4.11
CA LYS A 44 2.37 4.80 3.94
C LYS A 44 3.54 4.73 2.96
N VAL A 45 4.28 3.63 3.02
CA VAL A 45 5.40 3.32 2.14
C VAL A 45 5.15 1.99 1.44
N TRP A 46 5.91 1.73 0.39
CA TRP A 46 5.92 0.47 -0.33
C TRP A 46 7.36 -0.03 -0.39
N LEU A 47 7.61 -1.26 0.08
CA LEU A 47 8.93 -1.87 0.01
C LEU A 47 8.99 -2.75 -1.24
N GLU A 48 9.98 -2.52 -2.09
CA GLU A 48 10.19 -3.29 -3.31
C GLU A 48 11.53 -4.02 -3.25
N GLN A 49 11.50 -5.32 -3.50
CA GLN A 49 12.69 -6.18 -3.57
C GLN A 49 12.57 -7.05 -4.83
N GLU A 50 13.52 -6.90 -5.77
CA GLU A 50 13.46 -7.59 -7.07
C GLU A 50 13.84 -9.08 -6.98
N ALA A 51 14.74 -9.46 -6.07
CA ALA A 51 15.16 -10.84 -5.85
C ALA A 51 15.47 -11.14 -4.37
N HIS A 52 15.50 -12.42 -4.00
CA HIS A 52 15.79 -12.82 -2.62
C HIS A 52 17.15 -12.29 -2.15
N PHE A 53 17.16 -11.65 -0.98
CA PHE A 53 18.36 -11.03 -0.37
C PHE A 53 18.99 -9.88 -1.16
N GLU A 54 18.30 -9.35 -2.18
CA GLU A 54 18.70 -8.14 -2.88
C GLU A 54 18.34 -6.87 -2.11
N GLU A 55 18.83 -5.74 -2.62
CA GLU A 55 18.57 -4.41 -2.07
C GLU A 55 17.06 -4.09 -2.02
N ILE A 56 16.64 -3.52 -0.90
CA ILE A 56 15.25 -3.12 -0.68
C ILE A 56 15.12 -1.65 -1.06
N HIS A 57 14.18 -1.36 -1.95
CA HIS A 57 13.84 0.01 -2.33
C HIS A 57 12.59 0.46 -1.59
N ILE A 58 12.67 1.64 -0.95
CA ILE A 58 11.57 2.24 -0.21
C ILE A 58 10.94 3.32 -1.09
N TRP A 59 9.65 3.18 -1.34
CA TRP A 59 8.84 4.11 -2.11
C TRP A 59 7.77 4.76 -1.25
N LEU A 60 7.39 6.00 -1.57
CA LEU A 60 6.12 6.55 -1.08
C LEU A 60 4.98 5.94 -1.90
N LYS A 61 3.94 5.46 -1.22
CA LYS A 61 2.83 4.74 -1.87
C LYS A 61 2.17 5.54 -2.99
N GLU A 62 1.93 6.83 -2.76
CA GLU A 62 1.32 7.72 -3.77
C GLU A 62 2.17 7.84 -5.04
N VAL A 63 3.50 7.77 -4.88
CA VAL A 63 4.45 7.86 -5.99
C VAL A 63 4.54 6.52 -6.71
N TYR A 64 4.54 5.42 -5.97
CA TYR A 64 4.57 4.06 -6.51
C TYR A 64 3.39 3.82 -7.46
N PHE A 65 2.16 4.11 -7.04
CA PHE A 65 0.98 3.93 -7.88
C PHE A 65 0.96 4.82 -9.12
N LYS A 66 1.48 6.06 -9.02
CA LYS A 66 1.61 6.95 -10.19
C LYS A 66 2.63 6.45 -11.21
N HIS A 67 3.63 5.67 -10.79
CA HIS A 67 4.73 5.24 -11.65
C HIS A 67 4.61 3.82 -12.19
N LYS A 68 4.10 2.89 -11.38
CA LYS A 68 3.94 1.48 -11.77
C LYS A 68 2.50 1.08 -12.04
N GLY A 69 1.53 1.95 -11.76
CA GLY A 69 0.11 1.63 -11.84
C GLY A 69 -0.41 1.01 -10.55
N ASP A 70 -1.70 0.65 -10.56
CA ASP A 70 -2.31 -0.10 -9.45
C ASP A 70 -1.89 -1.57 -9.55
N PRO A 71 -1.11 -2.11 -8.59
CA PRO A 71 -0.69 -3.51 -8.60
C PRO A 71 -1.87 -4.48 -8.43
N TYR A 72 -3.06 -3.98 -8.08
CA TYR A 72 -4.28 -4.76 -7.97
C TYR A 72 -5.21 -4.56 -9.16
N ALA A 73 -4.76 -3.91 -10.25
CA ALA A 73 -5.59 -3.65 -11.42
C ALA A 73 -6.18 -4.96 -12.00
N ASP A 74 -5.33 -5.96 -12.22
CA ASP A 74 -5.77 -7.25 -12.78
C ASP A 74 -6.77 -7.94 -11.85
N LEU A 75 -6.49 -7.94 -10.54
CA LEU A 75 -7.39 -8.52 -9.54
C LEU A 75 -8.74 -7.79 -9.48
N LYS A 76 -8.74 -6.46 -9.60
CA LYS A 76 -9.98 -5.67 -9.65
C LYS A 76 -10.78 -6.00 -10.90
N GLU A 77 -10.13 -6.12 -12.04
CA GLU A 77 -10.79 -6.47 -13.30
C GLU A 77 -11.40 -7.89 -13.23
N GLU A 78 -10.68 -8.86 -12.66
CA GLU A 78 -11.22 -10.20 -12.40
C GLU A 78 -12.42 -10.16 -11.46
N PHE A 79 -12.35 -9.38 -10.38
CA PHE A 79 -13.43 -9.25 -9.41
C PHE A 79 -14.68 -8.58 -10.02
N GLU A 80 -14.50 -7.58 -10.88
CA GLU A 80 -15.58 -6.92 -11.61
C GLU A 80 -16.28 -7.90 -12.56
N LYS A 81 -15.53 -8.71 -13.30
CA LYS A 81 -16.09 -9.77 -14.17
C LYS A 81 -16.86 -10.81 -13.36
N GLU A 82 -16.31 -11.27 -12.24
CA GLU A 82 -16.97 -12.23 -11.38
C GLU A 82 -18.30 -11.66 -10.85
N ILE A 83 -18.34 -10.39 -10.46
CA ILE A 83 -19.57 -9.69 -10.07
C ILE A 83 -20.58 -9.62 -11.22
N GLU A 84 -20.14 -9.36 -12.45
CA GLU A 84 -21.01 -9.33 -13.63
C GLU A 84 -21.62 -10.70 -13.96
N GLU A 85 -20.92 -11.79 -13.67
CA GLU A 85 -21.40 -13.18 -13.87
C GLU A 85 -22.37 -13.66 -12.78
N LEU A 86 -22.50 -12.91 -11.68
CA LEU A 86 -23.46 -13.26 -10.61
C LEU A 86 -24.91 -13.14 -11.09
N ASP A 87 -25.76 -14.00 -10.53
CA ASP A 87 -27.21 -13.91 -10.67
C ASP A 87 -27.78 -12.63 -10.02
N ASP A 88 -28.99 -12.26 -10.43
CA ASP A 88 -29.64 -11.03 -9.99
C ASP A 88 -29.87 -11.00 -8.48
N GLU A 89 -30.13 -12.16 -7.85
CA GLU A 89 -30.30 -12.27 -6.40
C GLU A 89 -29.01 -11.93 -5.66
N LYS A 90 -27.86 -12.47 -6.10
CA LYS A 90 -26.56 -12.17 -5.48
C LYS A 90 -26.13 -10.73 -5.73
N LYS A 91 -26.41 -10.18 -6.91
CA LYS A 91 -26.15 -8.75 -7.21
C LYS A 91 -26.95 -7.83 -6.29
N GLN A 92 -28.23 -8.13 -6.05
CA GLN A 92 -29.06 -7.38 -5.10
C GLN A 92 -28.49 -7.45 -3.68
N ARG A 93 -28.10 -8.64 -3.21
CA ARG A 93 -27.47 -8.80 -1.88
C ARG A 93 -26.15 -8.02 -1.76
N LEU A 94 -25.33 -7.99 -2.81
CA LEU A 94 -24.11 -7.18 -2.85
C LEU A 94 -24.39 -5.68 -2.73
N GLN A 95 -25.45 -5.19 -3.39
CA GLN A 95 -25.86 -3.78 -3.29
C GLN A 95 -26.36 -3.42 -1.88
N GLU A 96 -27.12 -4.30 -1.24
CA GLU A 96 -27.56 -4.13 0.15
C GLU A 96 -26.37 -4.05 1.10
N ILE A 97 -25.42 -4.99 0.99
CA ILE A 97 -24.20 -4.99 1.80
C ILE A 97 -23.40 -3.69 1.60
N ASN A 98 -23.22 -3.24 0.36
CA ASN A 98 -22.49 -2.00 0.09
C ASN A 98 -23.16 -0.78 0.75
N LYS A 99 -24.49 -0.71 0.71
CA LYS A 99 -25.26 0.37 1.34
C LYS A 99 -25.11 0.36 2.87
N ASP A 100 -25.14 -0.82 3.48
CA ASP A 100 -24.95 -0.98 4.92
C ASP A 100 -23.53 -0.57 5.36
N PHE A 101 -22.53 -0.86 4.52
CA PHE A 101 -21.14 -0.46 4.76
C PHE A 101 -20.86 1.03 4.53
N GLU A 102 -21.61 1.71 3.66
CA GLU A 102 -21.49 3.17 3.46
C GLU A 102 -21.93 3.96 4.69
N ASN A 103 -22.87 3.42 5.49
CA ASN A 103 -23.33 4.06 6.72
C ASN A 103 -23.53 3.05 7.86
N PRO A 104 -22.44 2.47 8.40
CA PRO A 104 -22.50 1.32 9.32
C PRO A 104 -23.10 1.66 10.69
N LEU A 105 -23.29 2.94 11.00
CA LEU A 105 -23.85 3.44 12.27
C LEU A 105 -25.17 4.21 12.07
N GLY A 106 -25.64 4.35 10.83
CA GLY A 106 -26.82 5.15 10.50
C GLY A 106 -28.11 4.67 11.17
N GLU A 107 -28.26 3.35 11.33
CA GLU A 107 -29.39 2.74 12.03
C GLU A 107 -29.21 2.66 13.55
N MET A 108 -27.98 2.83 14.05
CA MET A 108 -27.67 2.70 15.48
C MET A 108 -27.96 3.96 16.30
N PHE A 109 -28.09 5.12 15.63
CA PHE A 109 -28.30 6.43 16.26
C PHE A 109 -29.49 7.20 15.66
N GLY A 110 -30.37 6.51 14.91
CA GLY A 110 -31.60 7.06 14.33
C GLY A 110 -32.79 7.00 15.28
#